data_AF-A0AAX6GTN1-F1
#
_entry.id   AF-A0AAX6GTN1-F1
#
_cell.length_a   1.000
_cell.length_b   1.000
_cell.length_c   1.000
_cell.angle_alpha   90.00
_cell.angle_beta   90.00
_cell.angle_gamma   90.00
#
_symmetry.space_group_name_H-M   'P 1'
#
loop_
_entity.id
_entity.type
_entity.pdbx_description
1 polymer ?
#
loop_
_entity_poly.entity_id
_entity_poly.type
_entity_poly.pdbx_seq_one_letter_code
_entity_poly.pdbx_strand_id
1 'polypeptide(L)'
;MQPKRGSLSLLFLLSFSAIFLYSYHYHSSLHLSQHPNPNPNSFTFTIKLLTFDRIDSLRRCLLSLSAADYGTDPVHLHIFLDHFPNVSSSSPSAADAALEGSRRILRLVDGFRWTHGQKLVHYRTSNAGLQAQWLEAWWPGSDDDFAFVVEDDLELSPLYYQFLKRLILKYYYDPDNYSPDVYGASLQRPRFVAGKHGNKLHVDDETRLFLYQMVGTWGQLLFPKPWKEFRLWYDEHKAKGIKPILQGMVTTGWYKKIGERIWTPWFIKFIHSRGYYNIYTNFLHERALSTSHRDAGVNYGKTAGPDSKLLDKQSLDFNLWEMQPLADLKWYDFCFSEVHPWRVVTSYDGLGSILGSLKKQSIILVSLYRTTEKIARNLVCRLESLGLRNFIFIGDNIQFLHDLSRRGYPVIDSDKLISSISRKLTGLEQSDTDVIKEIGVKAIVLKRSLELSYDCWMIDGNILPAINLFDELPNQSYSFSAAKDVGLMFFKSSTTSLKIWVDDFVLKVVAAAKTMLENNSVSAEDKDFVHLITRTLKDTNSARVWRFDESKIGVKIGADTKHQKFLQNEKKLVFWSREATMDSVQRDLEELDMWLIDGDLSCVSVVCHQ
;
A
#
# COMPACT_ATOMS: atom_id res chain seq x y z
N MET A 1 -29.58 -0.85 65.89
CA MET A 1 -28.25 -0.24 65.67
C MET A 1 -27.81 -0.57 64.24
N GLN A 2 -27.56 0.44 63.41
CA GLN A 2 -26.97 0.28 62.05
C GLN A 2 -25.50 -0.16 62.13
N PRO A 3 -24.92 -0.70 61.03
CA PRO A 3 -24.12 0.13 60.11
C PRO A 3 -24.37 -0.21 58.62
N LYS A 4 -24.67 0.79 57.78
CA LYS A 4 -23.80 1.62 56.91
C LYS A 4 -23.79 1.15 55.44
N ARG A 5 -24.57 1.89 54.63
CA ARG A 5 -24.41 1.99 53.17
C ARG A 5 -23.07 2.70 52.86
N GLY A 6 -22.26 2.10 51.99
CA GLY A 6 -20.99 2.66 51.51
C GLY A 6 -20.88 2.57 49.99
N SER A 7 -21.15 3.70 49.35
CA SER A 7 -20.65 4.20 48.06
C SER A 7 -19.62 3.34 47.30
N LEU A 8 -20.06 2.38 46.48
CA LEU A 8 -19.21 1.70 45.49
C LEU A 8 -19.67 1.82 44.04
N SER A 9 -20.84 2.41 43.77
CA SER A 9 -21.39 2.44 42.41
C SER A 9 -20.99 3.66 41.57
N LEU A 10 -20.50 4.76 42.16
CA LEU A 10 -20.14 5.96 41.38
C LEU A 10 -18.71 5.93 40.80
N LEU A 11 -17.76 5.25 41.45
CA LEU A 11 -16.36 5.17 40.97
C LEU A 11 -16.19 4.22 39.77
N PHE A 12 -17.05 3.22 39.62
CA PHE A 12 -17.01 2.32 38.45
C PHE A 12 -17.60 2.95 37.18
N LEU A 13 -18.65 3.77 37.31
CA LEU A 13 -19.30 4.43 36.16
C LEU A 13 -18.46 5.57 35.56
N LEU A 14 -17.62 6.24 36.37
CA LEU A 14 -16.66 7.24 35.89
C LEU A 14 -15.46 6.62 35.14
N SER A 15 -15.12 5.34 35.42
CA SER A 15 -14.03 4.66 34.69
C SER A 15 -14.44 4.24 33.28
N PHE A 16 -15.69 3.83 33.07
CA PHE A 16 -16.17 3.41 31.74
C PHE A 16 -16.40 4.59 30.79
N SER A 17 -16.85 5.74 31.30
CA SER A 17 -17.03 6.95 30.49
C SER A 17 -15.67 7.54 30.05
N ALA A 18 -14.64 7.44 30.88
CA ALA A 18 -13.26 7.78 30.49
C ALA A 18 -12.70 6.83 29.43
N ILE A 19 -12.99 5.52 29.50
CA ILE A 19 -12.54 4.53 28.49
C ILE A 19 -13.24 4.76 27.15
N PHE A 20 -14.54 5.09 27.13
CA PHE A 20 -15.24 5.40 25.88
C PHE A 20 -14.80 6.71 25.25
N LEU A 21 -14.48 7.75 26.05
CA LEU A 21 -13.90 9.00 25.52
C LEU A 21 -12.44 8.79 25.05
N TYR A 22 -11.67 7.92 25.70
CA TYR A 22 -10.32 7.56 25.26
C TYR A 22 -10.32 6.71 23.99
N SER A 23 -11.30 5.79 23.82
CA SER A 23 -11.42 4.99 22.59
C SER A 23 -11.94 5.81 21.41
N TYR A 24 -12.80 6.81 21.64
CA TYR A 24 -13.29 7.69 20.57
C TYR A 24 -12.21 8.67 20.08
N HIS A 25 -11.31 9.12 20.97
CA HIS A 25 -10.14 9.91 20.58
C HIS A 25 -9.01 9.10 19.93
N TYR A 26 -8.91 7.78 20.16
CA TYR A 26 -7.93 6.94 19.46
C TYR A 26 -8.37 6.49 18.05
N HIS A 27 -9.67 6.48 17.77
CA HIS A 27 -10.20 6.15 16.43
C HIS A 27 -10.39 7.35 15.51
N SER A 28 -10.29 8.56 16.04
CA SER A 28 -10.33 9.79 15.25
C SER A 28 -8.98 10.47 15.36
N SER A 29 -8.29 10.63 14.23
CA SER A 29 -6.97 11.26 14.07
C SER A 29 -5.73 10.47 14.55
N LEU A 30 -5.32 9.48 13.74
CA LEU A 30 -3.92 9.47 13.29
C LEU A 30 -3.72 10.76 12.45
N HIS A 31 -3.65 11.89 13.15
CA HIS A 31 -3.10 13.12 12.60
C HIS A 31 -1.75 12.75 12.00
N LEU A 32 -1.44 13.25 10.80
CA LEU A 32 -0.06 13.27 10.29
C LEU A 32 0.82 13.71 11.47
N SER A 33 1.55 12.76 12.06
CA SER A 33 2.47 13.05 13.14
C SER A 33 3.52 13.94 12.50
N GLN A 34 3.45 15.24 12.76
CA GLN A 34 4.60 16.12 12.56
C GLN A 34 5.77 15.44 13.25
N HIS A 35 6.84 15.17 12.50
CA HIS A 35 8.07 14.66 13.07
C HIS A 35 8.51 15.69 14.12
N PRO A 36 8.54 15.37 15.42
CA PRO A 36 9.18 16.26 16.38
C PRO A 36 10.63 16.40 15.92
N ASN A 37 11.15 17.62 15.81
CA ASN A 37 12.49 17.95 15.31
C ASN A 37 13.51 16.88 15.74
N PRO A 38 13.82 15.91 14.86
CA PRO A 38 14.50 14.71 15.31
C PRO A 38 15.98 15.07 15.39
N ASN A 39 16.64 14.73 16.51
CA ASN A 39 18.05 15.03 16.68
C ASN A 39 18.87 13.94 15.96
N PRO A 40 19.47 14.23 14.78
CA PRO A 40 20.15 13.21 13.99
C PRO A 40 21.39 12.63 14.69
N ASN A 41 21.86 13.26 15.77
CA ASN A 41 23.08 12.89 16.49
C ASN A 41 22.86 11.87 17.63
N SER A 42 21.63 11.37 17.85
CA SER A 42 21.34 10.61 19.07
C SER A 42 20.40 9.41 18.90
N PHE A 43 20.37 8.76 17.74
CA PHE A 43 19.59 7.52 17.60
C PHE A 43 20.32 6.31 18.19
N THR A 44 19.55 5.35 18.68
CA THR A 44 20.06 4.06 19.15
C THR A 44 20.02 3.05 18.01
N PHE A 45 21.11 2.32 17.82
CA PHE A 45 21.17 1.22 16.87
C PHE A 45 21.48 -0.09 17.59
N THR A 46 20.55 -1.03 17.54
CA THR A 46 20.72 -2.34 18.18
C THR A 46 20.68 -3.47 17.16
N ILE A 47 21.73 -4.29 17.14
CA ILE A 47 21.77 -5.54 16.39
C ILE A 47 20.98 -6.59 17.17
N LYS A 48 19.97 -7.18 16.54
CA LYS A 48 19.17 -8.29 17.08
C LYS A 48 19.58 -9.57 16.35
N LEU A 49 20.46 -10.36 16.96
CA LEU A 49 20.95 -11.62 16.41
C LEU A 49 20.08 -12.78 16.87
N LEU A 50 19.37 -13.41 15.94
CA LEU A 50 18.55 -14.59 16.18
C LEU A 50 19.38 -15.85 15.90
N THR A 51 19.43 -16.78 16.86
CA THR A 51 20.24 -18.00 16.72
C THR A 51 19.60 -19.19 17.42
N PHE A 52 19.96 -20.38 16.95
CA PHE A 52 19.55 -21.64 17.56
C PHE A 52 20.76 -22.55 17.81
N ASP A 53 21.00 -23.56 16.97
CA ASP A 53 21.92 -24.67 17.24
C ASP A 53 23.11 -24.77 16.26
N ARG A 54 23.27 -23.80 15.35
CA ARG A 54 24.32 -23.82 14.31
C ARG A 54 25.58 -23.06 14.74
N ILE A 55 26.44 -23.71 15.51
CA ILE A 55 27.60 -23.06 16.15
C ILE A 55 28.58 -22.40 15.18
N ASP A 56 28.87 -23.04 14.04
CA ASP A 56 29.85 -22.52 13.09
C ASP A 56 29.28 -21.36 12.27
N SER A 57 27.99 -21.43 11.91
CA SER A 57 27.24 -20.32 11.32
C SER A 57 27.23 -19.12 12.27
N LEU A 58 26.82 -19.33 13.53
CA LEU A 58 26.83 -18.29 14.56
C LEU A 58 28.21 -17.67 14.75
N ARG A 59 29.28 -18.48 14.79
CA ARG A 59 30.65 -17.98 14.91
C ARG A 59 31.01 -17.08 13.73
N ARG A 60 30.73 -17.50 12.49
CA ARG A 60 30.97 -16.69 11.28
C ARG A 60 30.20 -15.38 11.34
N CYS A 61 28.93 -15.43 11.69
CA CYS A 61 28.07 -14.26 11.82
C CYS A 61 28.64 -13.26 12.85
N LEU A 62 28.91 -13.71 14.08
CA LEU A 62 29.49 -12.88 15.14
C LEU A 62 30.82 -12.24 14.75
N LEU A 63 31.71 -13.00 14.09
CA LEU A 63 32.99 -12.48 13.60
C LEU A 63 32.78 -11.38 12.56
N SER A 64 31.88 -11.58 11.60
CA SER A 64 31.57 -10.57 10.57
C SER A 64 30.96 -9.30 11.17
N LEU A 65 30.05 -9.43 12.14
CA LEU A 65 29.47 -8.30 12.86
C LEU A 65 30.55 -7.51 13.63
N SER A 66 31.48 -8.18 14.30
CA SER A 66 32.54 -7.52 15.06
C SER A 66 33.56 -6.80 14.17
N ALA A 67 33.78 -7.30 12.96
CA ALA A 67 34.71 -6.73 11.99
C ALA A 67 34.20 -5.46 11.29
N ALA A 68 32.94 -5.07 11.49
CA ALA A 68 32.36 -3.90 10.84
C ALA A 68 32.86 -2.57 11.41
N ASP A 69 32.81 -1.55 10.57
CA ASP A 69 33.27 -0.19 10.87
C ASP A 69 32.16 0.61 11.58
N TYR A 70 32.14 0.57 12.91
CA TYR A 70 31.17 1.33 13.72
C TYR A 70 31.60 2.77 14.02
N GLY A 71 32.82 3.16 13.62
CA GLY A 71 33.40 4.44 14.02
C GLY A 71 33.45 4.57 15.55
N THR A 72 32.92 5.68 16.08
CA THR A 72 32.83 5.95 17.52
C THR A 72 31.43 5.71 18.08
N ASP A 73 30.49 5.22 17.26
CA ASP A 73 29.10 5.11 17.66
C ASP A 73 28.89 3.88 18.57
N PRO A 74 28.18 4.02 19.69
CA PRO A 74 27.81 2.88 20.50
C PRO A 74 26.74 2.03 19.79
N VAL A 75 27.08 0.79 19.44
CA VAL A 75 26.17 -0.18 18.84
C VAL A 75 25.97 -1.37 19.75
N HIS A 76 24.73 -1.62 20.15
CA HIS A 76 24.39 -2.70 21.07
C HIS A 76 24.14 -4.00 20.32
N LEU A 77 24.51 -5.13 20.93
CA LEU A 77 24.30 -6.47 20.40
C LEU A 77 23.44 -7.28 21.35
N HIS A 78 22.23 -7.63 20.91
CA HIS A 78 21.31 -8.51 21.62
C HIS A 78 21.26 -9.85 20.90
N ILE A 79 21.60 -10.92 21.61
CA ILE A 79 21.66 -12.28 21.07
C ILE A 79 20.48 -13.05 21.64
N PHE A 80 19.52 -13.41 20.78
CA PHE A 80 18.35 -14.20 21.11
C PHE A 80 18.65 -15.66 20.79
N LEU A 81 18.92 -16.44 21.82
CA LEU A 81 19.19 -17.86 21.72
C LEU A 81 17.91 -18.65 22.01
N ASP A 82 17.39 -19.30 20.98
CA ASP A 82 16.25 -20.20 21.12
C ASP A 82 16.63 -21.48 21.86
N HIS A 83 15.66 -22.07 22.56
CA HIS A 83 15.86 -23.35 23.23
C HIS A 83 15.60 -24.50 22.26
N PHE A 84 16.14 -25.69 22.54
CA PHE A 84 15.81 -26.87 21.75
C PHE A 84 14.36 -27.34 22.04
N PRO A 85 13.67 -27.96 21.06
CA PRO A 85 12.33 -28.48 21.26
C PRO A 85 12.31 -29.54 22.37
N ASN A 86 11.17 -29.73 23.04
CA ASN A 86 11.07 -30.74 24.09
C ASN A 86 11.39 -32.14 23.53
N VAL A 87 12.42 -32.77 24.10
CA VAL A 87 12.98 -34.06 23.68
C VAL A 87 12.27 -35.22 24.41
N SER A 88 11.17 -34.96 25.13
CA SER A 88 10.47 -35.91 26.04
C SER A 88 9.96 -37.21 25.39
N SER A 89 9.93 -37.32 24.06
CA SER A 89 9.61 -38.55 23.31
C SER A 89 10.84 -39.28 22.76
N SER A 90 12.04 -38.86 23.14
CA SER A 90 13.33 -39.35 22.60
C SER A 90 14.20 -39.89 23.74
N SER A 91 15.13 -40.79 23.41
CA SER A 91 16.00 -41.45 24.40
C SER A 91 16.76 -40.43 25.27
N PRO A 92 17.11 -40.77 26.54
CA PRO A 92 17.90 -39.91 27.41
C PRO A 92 19.17 -39.34 26.75
N SER A 93 19.80 -40.14 25.88
CA SER A 93 20.97 -39.72 25.10
C SER A 93 20.72 -38.56 24.12
N ALA A 94 19.51 -38.44 23.57
CA ALA A 94 19.16 -37.33 22.68
C ALA A 94 18.97 -36.02 23.45
N ALA A 95 18.40 -36.10 24.66
CA ALA A 95 18.27 -34.95 25.55
C ALA A 95 19.65 -34.45 26.00
N ASP A 96 20.55 -35.36 26.38
CA ASP A 96 21.94 -35.03 26.74
C ASP A 96 22.68 -34.38 25.57
N ALA A 97 22.52 -34.90 24.34
CA ALA A 97 23.12 -34.32 23.14
C ALA A 97 22.59 -32.90 22.85
N ALA A 98 21.29 -32.66 22.98
CA ALA A 98 20.68 -31.34 22.79
C ALA A 98 21.15 -30.34 23.88
N LEU A 99 21.23 -30.78 25.13
CA LEU A 99 21.77 -30.00 26.24
C LEU A 99 23.23 -29.62 26.01
N GLU A 100 24.06 -30.57 25.57
CA GLU A 100 25.47 -30.29 25.27
C GLU A 100 25.62 -29.35 24.08
N GLY A 101 24.81 -29.53 23.03
CA GLY A 101 24.73 -28.60 21.90
C GLY A 101 24.42 -27.17 22.35
N SER A 102 23.37 -26.99 23.16
CA SER A 102 23.00 -25.69 23.73
C SER A 102 24.11 -25.09 24.60
N ARG A 103 24.76 -25.89 25.47
CA ARG A 103 25.90 -25.45 26.28
C ARG A 103 27.10 -25.01 25.45
N ARG A 104 27.34 -25.62 24.29
CA ARG A 104 28.41 -25.20 23.36
C ARG A 104 28.10 -23.84 22.75
N ILE A 105 26.85 -23.58 22.36
CA ILE A 105 26.41 -22.28 21.86
C ILE A 105 26.54 -21.21 22.94
N LEU A 106 26.05 -21.48 24.16
CA LEU A 106 26.16 -20.55 25.29
C LEU A 106 27.62 -20.20 25.60
N ARG A 107 28.52 -21.20 25.67
CA ARG A 107 29.96 -20.97 25.86
C ARG A 107 30.56 -20.06 24.78
N LEU A 108 30.17 -20.25 23.51
CA LEU A 108 30.61 -19.39 22.42
C LEU A 108 30.11 -17.95 22.63
N VAL A 109 28.83 -17.77 22.92
CA VAL A 109 28.19 -16.46 23.08
C VAL A 109 28.72 -15.71 24.31
N ASP A 110 28.88 -16.39 25.45
CA ASP A 110 29.42 -15.81 26.68
C ASP A 110 30.87 -15.36 26.51
N GLY A 111 31.70 -16.22 25.91
CA GLY A 111 33.12 -15.95 25.65
C GLY A 111 33.38 -14.90 24.58
N PHE A 112 32.39 -14.62 23.72
CA PHE A 112 32.53 -13.64 22.64
C PHE A 112 32.58 -12.21 23.19
N ARG A 113 33.66 -11.47 22.92
CA ARG A 113 33.81 -10.07 23.34
C ARG A 113 33.22 -9.13 22.30
N TRP A 114 32.26 -8.30 22.73
CA TRP A 114 31.71 -7.21 21.93
C TRP A 114 32.28 -5.88 22.42
N THR A 115 32.98 -5.16 21.54
CA THR A 115 33.72 -3.94 21.88
C THR A 115 33.00 -2.65 21.47
N HIS A 116 31.88 -2.75 20.77
CA HIS A 116 31.20 -1.61 20.14
C HIS A 116 30.02 -1.09 20.97
N GLY A 117 29.64 -1.75 22.06
CA GLY A 117 28.54 -1.34 22.94
C GLY A 117 28.15 -2.42 23.94
N GLN A 118 26.90 -2.38 24.44
CA GLN A 118 26.40 -3.41 25.36
C GLN A 118 26.14 -4.73 24.62
N LYS A 119 26.56 -5.85 25.21
CA LYS A 119 26.17 -7.21 24.80
C LYS A 119 25.14 -7.76 25.77
N LEU A 120 23.98 -8.19 25.28
CA LEU A 120 22.94 -8.87 26.05
C LEU A 120 22.61 -10.22 25.44
N VAL A 121 22.45 -11.24 26.29
CA VAL A 121 22.09 -12.60 25.88
C VAL A 121 20.72 -12.93 26.43
N HIS A 122 19.77 -13.18 25.53
CA HIS A 122 18.41 -13.59 25.82
C HIS A 122 18.28 -15.08 25.52
N TYR A 123 18.49 -15.93 26.53
CA TYR A 123 18.33 -17.37 26.40
C TYR A 123 16.92 -17.80 26.82
N ARG A 124 16.19 -18.44 25.90
CA ARG A 124 14.81 -18.87 26.15
C ARG A 124 14.76 -20.13 27.00
N THR A 125 13.67 -20.25 27.78
CA THR A 125 13.36 -21.45 28.57
C THR A 125 12.66 -22.55 27.76
N SER A 126 12.16 -22.23 26.57
CA SER A 126 11.44 -23.14 25.68
C SER A 126 11.65 -22.74 24.22
N ASN A 127 11.52 -23.70 23.30
CA ASN A 127 11.64 -23.43 21.86
C ASN A 127 10.47 -22.55 21.41
N ALA A 128 10.77 -21.34 20.97
CA ALA A 128 9.79 -20.39 20.45
C ALA A 128 9.60 -20.54 18.93
N GLY A 129 10.64 -20.95 18.21
CA GLY A 129 10.62 -21.11 16.76
C GLY A 129 10.68 -19.78 16.00
N LEU A 130 10.98 -19.87 14.70
CA LEU A 130 11.36 -18.72 13.86
C LEU A 130 10.38 -17.54 13.92
N GLN A 131 9.08 -17.79 13.83
CA GLN A 131 8.08 -16.71 13.87
C GLN A 131 8.14 -15.93 15.18
N ALA A 132 8.09 -16.61 16.32
CA ALA A 132 8.12 -15.96 17.62
C ALA A 132 9.47 -15.26 17.87
N GLN A 133 10.58 -15.86 17.42
CA GLN A 133 11.90 -15.23 17.52
C GLN A 133 11.92 -13.85 16.87
N TRP A 134 11.38 -13.70 15.65
CA TRP A 134 11.29 -12.41 14.97
C TRP A 134 10.33 -11.43 15.68
N LEU A 135 9.14 -11.90 16.06
CA LEU A 135 8.11 -11.04 16.66
C LEU A 135 8.50 -10.52 18.06
N GLU A 136 9.28 -11.29 18.81
CA GLU A 136 9.73 -10.95 20.17
C GLU A 136 11.08 -10.24 20.21
N ALA A 137 11.82 -10.19 19.09
CA ALA A 137 13.18 -9.66 19.06
C ALA A 137 13.26 -8.18 19.47
N TRP A 138 12.19 -7.42 19.22
CA TRP A 138 12.23 -5.98 19.40
C TRP A 138 10.86 -5.33 19.56
N TRP A 139 10.80 -4.41 20.51
CA TRP A 139 9.79 -3.38 20.64
C TRP A 139 10.50 -2.03 20.78
N PRO A 140 10.25 -1.06 19.89
CA PRO A 140 10.95 0.22 19.92
C PRO A 140 10.62 1.00 21.20
N GLY A 141 11.67 1.43 21.90
CA GLY A 141 11.53 2.30 23.09
C GLY A 141 11.18 3.75 22.74
N SER A 142 11.53 4.20 21.54
CA SER A 142 11.26 5.55 21.02
C SER A 142 11.24 5.54 19.48
N ASP A 143 10.96 6.69 18.87
CA ASP A 143 11.05 6.88 17.42
C ASP A 143 12.51 6.99 16.91
N ASP A 144 13.48 7.06 17.82
CA ASP A 144 14.92 7.10 17.53
C ASP A 144 15.62 5.78 17.91
N ASP A 145 14.86 4.71 18.20
CA ASP A 145 15.38 3.36 18.44
C ASP A 145 15.27 2.56 17.14
N PHE A 146 16.38 2.06 16.61
CA PHE A 146 16.44 1.27 15.39
C PHE A 146 16.97 -0.13 15.67
N ALA A 147 16.35 -1.14 15.05
CA ALA A 147 16.79 -2.52 15.13
C ALA A 147 17.28 -3.03 13.78
N PHE A 148 18.48 -3.60 13.77
CA PHE A 148 18.98 -4.38 12.64
C PHE A 148 18.95 -5.86 12.98
N VAL A 149 18.08 -6.61 12.31
CA VAL A 149 17.84 -8.03 12.62
C VAL A 149 18.68 -8.92 11.69
N VAL A 150 19.36 -9.87 12.32
CA VAL A 150 20.33 -10.78 11.69
C VAL A 150 20.05 -12.21 12.16
N GLU A 151 20.12 -13.19 11.28
CA GLU A 151 20.08 -14.62 11.62
C GLU A 151 21.50 -15.19 11.65
N ASP A 152 21.71 -16.28 12.39
CA ASP A 152 23.01 -16.95 12.58
C ASP A 152 23.68 -17.45 11.29
N ASP A 153 22.95 -17.65 10.19
CA ASP A 153 23.54 -18.05 8.90
C ASP A 153 23.99 -16.89 8.00
N LEU A 154 23.87 -15.65 8.48
CA LEU A 154 24.29 -14.46 7.75
C LEU A 154 25.77 -14.13 7.96
N GLU A 155 26.36 -13.51 6.94
CA GLU A 155 27.66 -12.85 6.98
C GLU A 155 27.51 -11.41 6.48
N LEU A 156 28.05 -10.45 7.23
CA LEU A 156 27.84 -9.02 6.99
C LEU A 156 29.13 -8.35 6.49
N SER A 157 28.96 -7.44 5.54
CA SER A 157 30.06 -6.62 5.02
C SER A 157 30.63 -5.74 6.12
N PRO A 158 31.94 -5.52 6.21
CA PRO A 158 32.51 -4.54 7.14
C PRO A 158 31.98 -3.11 6.95
N LEU A 159 31.32 -2.83 5.83
CA LEU A 159 30.76 -1.52 5.46
C LEU A 159 29.30 -1.32 5.88
N TYR A 160 28.63 -2.38 6.34
CA TYR A 160 27.17 -2.40 6.47
C TYR A 160 26.63 -1.31 7.41
N TYR A 161 27.30 -1.09 8.55
CA TYR A 161 26.82 -0.14 9.56
C TYR A 161 26.90 1.30 9.06
N GLN A 162 28.05 1.73 8.50
CA GLN A 162 28.18 3.09 7.95
C GLN A 162 27.18 3.35 6.84
N PHE A 163 26.89 2.33 6.03
CA PHE A 163 25.86 2.43 5.00
C PHE A 163 24.46 2.65 5.61
N LEU A 164 24.07 1.82 6.59
CA LEU A 164 22.77 1.97 7.27
C LEU A 164 22.66 3.29 8.05
N LYS A 165 23.72 3.74 8.72
CA LYS A 165 23.76 5.05 9.40
C LYS A 165 23.46 6.18 8.41
N ARG A 166 24.12 6.19 7.25
CA ARG A 166 23.87 7.20 6.20
C ARG A 166 22.46 7.12 5.65
N LEU A 167 21.93 5.91 5.45
CA LEU A 167 20.56 5.68 5.00
C LEU A 167 19.54 6.24 6.00
N ILE A 168 19.71 5.96 7.30
CA ILE A 168 18.86 6.50 8.37
C ILE A 168 18.92 8.04 8.36
N LEU A 169 20.11 8.62 8.36
CA LEU A 169 20.27 10.08 8.32
C LEU A 169 19.60 10.69 7.08
N LYS A 170 19.69 10.03 5.92
CA LYS A 170 19.19 10.54 4.64
C LYS A 170 17.69 10.33 4.42
N TYR A 171 17.09 9.21 4.83
CA TYR A 171 15.69 8.90 4.49
C TYR A 171 14.76 8.88 5.70
N TYR A 172 15.30 9.01 6.91
CA TYR A 172 14.50 9.11 8.14
C TYR A 172 14.58 10.50 8.78
N TYR A 173 15.79 11.07 8.89
CA TYR A 173 15.99 12.34 9.60
C TYR A 173 15.98 13.58 8.70
N ASP A 174 16.36 13.46 7.42
CA ASP A 174 16.34 14.57 6.45
C ASP A 174 14.89 14.83 5.97
N PRO A 175 14.27 15.98 6.31
CA PRO A 175 12.87 16.25 5.99
C PRO A 175 12.55 16.26 4.50
N ASP A 176 13.51 16.63 3.65
CA ASP A 176 13.31 16.68 2.19
C ASP A 176 13.27 15.27 1.56
N ASN A 177 13.72 14.27 2.32
CA ASN A 177 13.89 12.89 1.86
C ASN A 177 13.17 11.88 2.77
N TYR A 178 12.47 12.38 3.79
CA TYR A 178 11.64 11.58 4.67
C TYR A 178 10.36 11.15 3.97
N SER A 179 9.99 9.87 4.14
CA SER A 179 8.65 9.41 3.83
C SER A 179 8.13 8.47 4.93
N PRO A 180 6.90 8.69 5.43
CA PRO A 180 6.27 7.79 6.39
C PRO A 180 5.87 6.45 5.76
N ASP A 181 5.98 6.31 4.43
CA ASP A 181 5.68 5.09 3.70
C ASP A 181 6.88 4.12 3.64
N VAL A 182 8.03 4.50 4.20
CA VAL A 182 9.24 3.66 4.23
C VAL A 182 9.33 2.93 5.58
N TYR A 183 9.44 1.60 5.55
CA TYR A 183 9.48 0.78 6.77
C TYR A 183 10.88 0.31 7.19
N GLY A 184 11.90 0.57 6.38
CA GLY A 184 13.26 0.16 6.68
C GLY A 184 14.13 -0.01 5.45
N ALA A 185 15.18 -0.83 5.60
CA ALA A 185 16.09 -1.18 4.54
C ALA A 185 16.54 -2.64 4.61
N SER A 186 16.75 -3.26 3.46
CA SER A 186 17.30 -4.61 3.32
C SER A 186 18.70 -4.54 2.71
N LEU A 187 19.65 -5.26 3.33
CA LEU A 187 21.04 -5.36 2.88
C LEU A 187 21.32 -6.57 1.98
N GLN A 188 20.34 -7.47 1.85
CA GLN A 188 20.41 -8.61 0.93
C GLN A 188 20.24 -8.15 -0.52
N ARG A 189 20.77 -8.93 -1.47
CA ARG A 189 20.45 -8.68 -2.88
C ARG A 189 18.98 -8.98 -3.20
N PRO A 190 18.30 -8.16 -4.01
CA PRO A 190 16.94 -8.43 -4.44
C PRO A 190 16.94 -9.68 -5.34
N ARG A 191 16.10 -10.67 -5.01
CA ARG A 191 16.11 -11.98 -5.70
C ARG A 191 14.75 -12.62 -5.89
N PHE A 192 13.69 -12.01 -5.36
CA PHE A 192 12.39 -12.64 -5.26
C PHE A 192 11.28 -11.66 -5.58
N VAL A 193 10.41 -12.05 -6.52
CA VAL A 193 9.16 -11.37 -6.83
C VAL A 193 8.02 -12.23 -6.30
N ALA A 194 7.28 -11.68 -5.33
CA ALA A 194 6.27 -12.46 -4.60
C ALA A 194 4.92 -12.52 -5.32
N GLY A 195 4.61 -11.54 -6.16
CA GLY A 195 3.44 -11.57 -7.03
C GLY A 195 3.57 -12.65 -8.09
N LYS A 196 2.59 -13.56 -8.16
CA LYS A 196 2.54 -14.58 -9.21
C LYS A 196 2.41 -13.91 -10.57
N HIS A 197 3.17 -14.41 -11.55
CA HIS A 197 3.27 -13.82 -12.89
C HIS A 197 3.88 -12.40 -12.90
N GLY A 198 4.53 -11.97 -11.81
CA GLY A 198 5.26 -10.71 -11.77
C GLY A 198 6.40 -10.62 -12.78
N ASN A 199 6.89 -9.40 -12.96
CA ASN A 199 7.96 -9.08 -13.89
C ASN A 199 9.29 -9.71 -13.44
N LYS A 200 10.22 -9.84 -14.37
CA LYS A 200 11.60 -10.20 -14.02
C LYS A 200 12.19 -9.09 -13.16
N LEU A 201 12.95 -9.51 -12.14
CA LEU A 201 13.70 -8.59 -11.30
C LEU A 201 14.87 -8.02 -12.10
N HIS A 202 14.62 -6.88 -12.75
CA HIS A 202 15.59 -6.15 -13.54
C HIS A 202 15.57 -4.69 -13.12
N VAL A 203 16.66 -4.27 -12.50
CA VAL A 203 16.96 -2.87 -12.18
C VAL A 203 18.12 -2.48 -13.09
N ASP A 204 18.06 -1.29 -13.68
CA ASP A 204 19.14 -0.79 -14.53
C ASP A 204 20.46 -0.66 -13.76
N ASP A 205 21.56 -0.70 -14.50
CA ASP A 205 22.90 -0.73 -13.92
C ASP A 205 23.31 0.59 -13.24
N GLU A 206 22.57 1.68 -13.46
CA GLU A 206 22.80 3.00 -12.88
C GLU A 206 22.08 3.17 -11.54
N THR A 207 20.89 2.56 -11.39
CA THR A 207 20.12 2.59 -10.16
C THR A 207 20.81 1.74 -9.09
N ARG A 208 21.30 2.40 -8.03
CA ARG A 208 21.96 1.76 -6.88
C ARG A 208 21.04 1.52 -5.70
N LEU A 209 20.05 2.39 -5.52
CA LEU A 209 19.06 2.31 -4.47
C LEU A 209 17.68 2.39 -5.10
N PHE A 210 16.74 1.62 -4.56
CA PHE A 210 15.36 1.66 -4.98
C PHE A 210 14.46 1.22 -3.84
N LEU A 211 13.16 1.51 -3.97
CA LEU A 211 12.13 1.10 -3.04
C LEU A 211 11.39 -0.12 -3.57
N TYR A 212 11.13 -1.09 -2.69
CA TYR A 212 10.39 -2.29 -3.01
C TYR A 212 9.48 -2.69 -1.86
N GLN A 213 8.22 -3.06 -2.14
CA GLN A 213 7.29 -3.50 -1.09
C GLN A 213 7.74 -4.79 -0.37
N MET A 214 8.66 -5.57 -0.93
CA MET A 214 9.08 -6.84 -0.34
C MET A 214 10.05 -6.71 0.84
N VAL A 215 9.77 -7.41 1.94
CA VAL A 215 10.67 -7.46 3.09
C VAL A 215 11.92 -8.27 2.80
N GLY A 216 13.07 -7.79 3.27
CA GLY A 216 14.31 -8.55 3.28
C GLY A 216 14.36 -9.41 4.53
N THR A 217 14.71 -10.68 4.41
CA THR A 217 14.86 -11.56 5.58
C THR A 217 16.33 -11.75 5.97
N TRP A 218 17.27 -11.29 5.15
CA TRP A 218 18.71 -11.46 5.35
C TRP A 218 19.41 -10.13 5.58
N GLY A 219 19.29 -9.58 6.79
CA GLY A 219 19.87 -8.29 7.17
C GLY A 219 18.88 -7.15 6.93
N GLN A 220 17.84 -7.09 7.76
CA GLN A 220 16.78 -6.09 7.69
C GLN A 220 16.95 -5.06 8.81
N LEU A 221 17.07 -3.79 8.41
CA LEU A 221 16.87 -2.65 9.29
C LEU A 221 15.37 -2.37 9.41
N LEU A 222 14.85 -2.30 10.62
CA LEU A 222 13.45 -1.97 10.89
C LEU A 222 13.34 -0.55 11.43
N PHE A 223 12.45 0.25 10.86
CA PHE A 223 12.09 1.55 11.41
C PHE A 223 11.09 1.39 12.55
N PRO A 224 11.18 2.24 13.61
CA PRO A 224 10.42 2.05 14.83
C PRO A 224 8.91 2.13 14.63
N LYS A 225 8.40 3.21 14.02
CA LYS A 225 6.95 3.40 13.85
C LYS A 225 6.29 2.27 13.05
N PRO A 226 6.78 1.91 11.84
CA PRO A 226 6.14 0.87 11.03
C PRO A 226 6.21 -0.52 11.66
N TRP A 227 7.30 -0.85 12.36
CA TRP A 227 7.38 -2.13 13.08
C TRP A 227 6.41 -2.20 14.26
N LYS A 228 6.32 -1.14 15.05
CA LYS A 228 5.37 -1.06 16.17
C LYS A 228 3.94 -1.20 15.69
N GLU A 229 3.60 -0.52 14.59
CA GLU A 229 2.30 -0.63 13.96
C GLU A 229 2.02 -2.07 13.48
N PHE A 230 2.99 -2.71 12.81
CA PHE A 230 2.87 -4.10 12.41
C PHE A 230 2.59 -5.03 13.59
N ARG A 231 3.29 -4.86 14.73
CA ARG A 231 3.09 -5.72 15.89
C ARG A 231 1.68 -5.59 16.47
N LEU A 232 1.15 -4.36 16.55
CA LEU A 232 -0.24 -4.11 16.96
C LEU A 232 -1.24 -4.73 15.97
N TRP A 233 -1.03 -4.51 14.67
CA TRP A 233 -1.85 -5.08 13.61
C TRP A 233 -1.85 -6.61 13.65
N TYR A 234 -0.67 -7.23 13.85
CA TYR A 234 -0.50 -8.67 13.95
C TYR A 234 -1.28 -9.23 15.14
N ASP A 235 -1.14 -8.62 16.33
CA ASP A 235 -1.79 -9.10 17.55
C ASP A 235 -3.32 -9.02 17.41
N GLU A 236 -3.85 -7.94 16.84
CA GLU A 236 -5.28 -7.78 16.55
C GLU A 236 -5.80 -8.84 15.58
N HIS A 237 -5.12 -9.02 14.44
CA HIS A 237 -5.53 -9.98 13.42
C HIS A 237 -5.46 -11.41 13.94
N LYS A 238 -4.38 -11.74 14.64
CA LYS A 238 -4.17 -13.04 15.25
C LYS A 238 -5.25 -13.36 16.27
N ALA A 239 -5.61 -12.41 17.14
CA ALA A 239 -6.66 -12.57 18.15
C ALA A 239 -8.05 -12.79 17.51
N LYS A 240 -8.31 -12.13 16.38
CA LYS A 240 -9.55 -12.31 15.60
C LYS A 240 -9.57 -13.56 14.71
N GLY A 241 -8.49 -14.36 14.72
CA GLY A 241 -8.37 -15.55 13.88
C GLY A 241 -8.17 -15.25 12.39
N ILE A 242 -7.93 -13.99 12.02
CA ILE A 242 -7.72 -13.56 10.64
C ILE A 242 -6.34 -14.04 10.19
N LYS A 243 -6.28 -14.65 9.00
CA LYS A 243 -5.07 -15.25 8.45
C LYS A 243 -4.41 -14.31 7.43
N PRO A 244 -3.08 -14.34 7.25
CA PRO A 244 -2.37 -13.44 6.34
C PRO A 244 -2.47 -13.93 4.89
N ILE A 245 -3.69 -14.15 4.41
CA ILE A 245 -3.95 -14.64 3.06
C ILE A 245 -4.04 -13.44 2.13
N LEU A 246 -3.16 -13.43 1.12
CA LEU A 246 -3.17 -12.47 0.03
C LEU A 246 -3.15 -13.24 -1.29
N GLN A 247 -4.28 -13.29 -1.99
CA GLN A 247 -4.38 -14.06 -3.23
C GLN A 247 -3.43 -13.50 -4.29
N GLY A 248 -2.99 -14.37 -5.21
CA GLY A 248 -1.99 -13.99 -6.21
C GLY A 248 -0.55 -13.91 -5.70
N MET A 249 -0.30 -14.14 -4.41
CA MET A 249 1.06 -14.16 -3.85
C MET A 249 1.62 -15.58 -3.70
N VAL A 250 2.91 -15.76 -3.99
CA VAL A 250 3.67 -17.00 -3.73
C VAL A 250 3.75 -17.29 -2.22
N THR A 251 3.86 -16.24 -1.40
CA THR A 251 3.99 -16.32 0.06
C THR A 251 2.74 -16.85 0.76
N THR A 252 1.56 -16.66 0.17
CA THR A 252 0.33 -17.33 0.60
C THR A 252 0.43 -18.85 0.47
N GLY A 253 1.13 -19.36 -0.55
CA GLY A 253 1.43 -20.78 -0.70
C GLY A 253 2.35 -21.30 0.40
N TRP A 254 3.34 -20.49 0.81
CA TRP A 254 4.23 -20.83 1.94
C TRP A 254 3.44 -20.91 3.24
N TYR A 255 2.60 -19.92 3.52
CA TYR A 255 1.75 -19.92 4.72
C TYR A 255 0.82 -21.14 4.76
N LYS A 256 0.17 -21.48 3.65
CA LYS A 256 -0.67 -22.68 3.56
C LYS A 256 0.09 -23.98 3.83
N LYS A 257 1.39 -24.04 3.50
CA LYS A 257 2.23 -25.23 3.67
C LYS A 257 2.76 -25.39 5.09
N ILE A 258 3.28 -24.31 5.70
CA ILE A 258 4.01 -24.39 6.98
C ILE A 258 3.39 -23.58 8.12
N GLY A 259 2.28 -22.89 7.86
CA GLY A 259 1.45 -22.22 8.84
C GLY A 259 2.20 -21.18 9.68
N GLU A 260 1.95 -21.22 10.98
CA GLU A 260 2.48 -20.31 12.00
C GLU A 260 3.94 -20.62 12.38
N ARG A 261 4.73 -21.10 11.42
CA ARG A 261 6.19 -21.26 11.56
C ARG A 261 6.94 -20.11 10.91
N ILE A 262 6.26 -19.30 10.10
CA ILE A 262 6.84 -18.15 9.38
C ILE A 262 6.07 -16.87 9.63
N TRP A 263 6.81 -15.78 9.80
CA TRP A 263 6.25 -14.44 10.02
C TRP A 263 6.07 -13.65 8.72
N THR A 264 6.87 -13.96 7.69
CA THR A 264 6.93 -13.18 6.44
C THR A 264 5.58 -12.93 5.76
N PRO A 265 4.65 -13.92 5.65
CA PRO A 265 3.34 -13.66 5.06
C PRO A 265 2.50 -12.65 5.85
N TRP A 266 2.61 -12.65 7.18
CA TRP A 266 1.95 -11.67 8.04
C TRP A 266 2.44 -10.26 7.77
N PHE A 267 3.76 -10.10 7.71
CA PHE A 267 4.35 -8.79 7.43
C PHE A 267 4.00 -8.31 6.01
N ILE A 268 4.06 -9.18 5.00
CA ILE A 268 3.66 -8.82 3.62
C ILE A 268 2.20 -8.39 3.54
N LYS A 269 1.29 -9.07 4.25
CA LYS A 269 -0.13 -8.67 4.28
C LYS A 269 -0.31 -7.29 4.91
N PHE A 270 0.40 -6.98 5.98
CA PHE A 270 0.44 -5.64 6.58
C PHE A 270 1.01 -4.58 5.63
N ILE A 271 2.14 -4.87 4.98
CA ILE A 271 2.75 -3.94 4.02
C ILE A 271 1.80 -3.67 2.85
N HIS A 272 1.07 -4.68 2.38
CA HIS A 272 0.04 -4.51 1.36
C HIS A 272 -1.09 -3.58 1.82
N SER A 273 -1.60 -3.77 3.05
CA SER A 273 -2.68 -2.92 3.57
C SER A 273 -2.23 -1.47 3.78
N ARG A 274 -0.99 -1.24 4.21
CA ARG A 274 -0.44 0.11 4.41
C ARG A 274 0.18 0.74 3.17
N GLY A 275 0.50 -0.03 2.13
CA GLY A 275 1.19 0.47 0.94
C GLY A 275 2.62 0.95 1.24
N TYR A 276 3.32 0.25 2.15
CA TYR A 276 4.67 0.62 2.56
C TYR A 276 5.76 0.02 1.69
N TYR A 277 6.96 0.59 1.74
CA TYR A 277 8.12 0.23 0.94
C TYR A 277 9.39 0.07 1.78
N ASN A 278 10.28 -0.81 1.31
CA ASN A 278 11.61 -1.06 1.87
C ASN A 278 12.66 -0.48 0.95
N ILE A 279 13.76 0.05 1.49
CA ILE A 279 14.90 0.42 0.67
C ILE A 279 15.73 -0.84 0.36
N TYR A 280 16.11 -1.01 -0.91
CA TYR A 280 17.01 -2.06 -1.39
C TYR A 280 18.20 -1.47 -2.11
N THR A 281 19.27 -2.26 -2.13
CA THR A 281 20.46 -2.01 -2.93
C THR A 281 20.46 -2.82 -4.21
N ASN A 282 20.97 -2.24 -5.29
CA ASN A 282 21.29 -2.92 -6.55
C ASN A 282 22.79 -2.79 -6.84
N PHE A 283 23.58 -3.72 -6.31
CA PHE A 283 25.00 -3.81 -6.60
C PHE A 283 25.26 -4.83 -7.70
N LEU A 284 26.03 -4.41 -8.71
CA LEU A 284 26.38 -5.28 -9.83
C LEU A 284 27.17 -6.52 -9.37
N HIS A 285 27.23 -7.52 -10.24
CA HIS A 285 28.00 -8.76 -10.02
C HIS A 285 27.55 -9.58 -8.80
N GLU A 286 26.24 -9.56 -8.52
CA GLU A 286 25.60 -10.31 -7.44
C GLU A 286 26.16 -9.97 -6.04
N ARG A 287 26.55 -8.72 -5.84
CA ARG A 287 27.09 -8.24 -4.57
C ARG A 287 25.98 -7.83 -3.60
N ALA A 288 26.26 -7.93 -2.30
CA ALA A 288 25.37 -7.51 -1.22
C ALA A 288 26.17 -7.05 0.00
N LEU A 289 25.51 -6.32 0.91
CA LEU A 289 26.08 -5.96 2.22
C LEU A 289 25.77 -7.03 3.28
N SER A 290 24.84 -7.95 2.99
CA SER A 290 24.48 -9.09 3.81
C SER A 290 24.29 -10.32 2.92
N THR A 291 24.96 -11.41 3.24
CA THR A 291 24.93 -12.67 2.50
C THR A 291 24.42 -13.79 3.39
N SER A 292 23.42 -14.54 2.94
CA SER A 292 23.01 -15.77 3.61
C SER A 292 23.81 -16.95 3.06
N HIS A 293 24.38 -17.74 3.96
CA HIS A 293 25.05 -19.00 3.61
C HIS A 293 24.08 -20.15 3.35
N ARG A 294 22.76 -19.90 3.56
CA ARG A 294 21.69 -20.87 3.33
C ARG A 294 22.00 -22.21 3.98
N ASP A 295 22.50 -22.14 5.21
CA ASP A 295 22.87 -23.31 5.99
C ASP A 295 21.62 -24.15 6.27
N ALA A 296 21.80 -25.47 6.40
CA ALA A 296 20.69 -26.37 6.68
C ALA A 296 19.90 -25.91 7.93
N GLY A 297 18.58 -25.94 7.86
CA GLY A 297 17.68 -25.40 8.89
C GLY A 297 16.23 -25.40 8.45
N VAL A 298 15.40 -24.52 9.03
CA VAL A 298 13.95 -24.45 8.75
C VAL A 298 13.63 -24.26 7.27
N ASN A 299 14.43 -23.46 6.56
CA ASN A 299 14.20 -23.09 5.16
C ASN A 299 14.96 -23.96 4.15
N TYR A 300 16.06 -24.60 4.57
CA TYR A 300 16.98 -25.34 3.70
C TYR A 300 17.24 -26.74 4.24
N GLY A 301 16.95 -27.78 3.45
CA GLY A 301 17.23 -29.17 3.86
C GLY A 301 18.72 -29.54 3.84
N LYS A 302 19.56 -28.75 3.14
CA LYS A 302 21.02 -28.90 3.03
C LYS A 302 21.65 -27.52 2.84
N THR A 303 22.89 -27.35 3.31
CA THR A 303 23.66 -26.11 3.08
C THR A 303 23.89 -25.90 1.57
N ALA A 304 23.55 -24.70 1.08
CA ALA A 304 23.70 -24.34 -0.34
C ALA A 304 24.83 -23.34 -0.61
N GLY A 305 25.50 -22.85 0.44
CA GLY A 305 26.56 -21.85 0.35
C GLY A 305 26.02 -20.43 0.16
N PRO A 306 26.92 -19.43 0.05
CA PRO A 306 26.56 -18.02 -0.01
C PRO A 306 25.61 -17.75 -1.19
N ASP A 307 24.60 -16.90 -0.95
CA ASP A 307 23.63 -16.51 -1.97
C ASP A 307 24.11 -15.35 -2.87
N SER A 308 25.13 -14.63 -2.41
CA SER A 308 25.66 -13.39 -2.98
C SER A 308 27.15 -13.24 -2.63
N LYS A 309 27.84 -12.33 -3.31
CA LYS A 309 29.21 -11.94 -2.96
C LYS A 309 29.17 -10.80 -1.95
N LEU A 310 29.89 -10.95 -0.84
CA LEU A 310 29.95 -9.89 0.16
C LEU A 310 30.75 -8.70 -0.38
N LEU A 311 30.18 -7.50 -0.27
CA LEU A 311 30.87 -6.27 -0.63
C LEU A 311 31.94 -5.95 0.43
N ASP A 312 33.12 -5.50 0.01
CA ASP A 312 34.19 -5.08 0.91
C ASP A 312 34.87 -3.79 0.41
N LYS A 313 35.78 -3.22 1.22
CA LYS A 313 36.52 -1.98 0.87
C LYS A 313 37.36 -2.12 -0.40
N GLN A 314 37.83 -3.34 -0.73
CA GLN A 314 38.73 -3.59 -1.85
C GLN A 314 38.00 -3.80 -3.18
N SER A 315 36.70 -4.08 -3.11
CA SER A 315 35.84 -4.41 -4.25
C SER A 315 34.88 -3.28 -4.66
N LEU A 316 35.10 -2.04 -4.20
CA LEU A 316 34.28 -0.89 -4.57
C LEU A 316 34.69 -0.30 -5.93
N ASP A 317 33.77 -0.37 -6.89
CA ASP A 317 33.81 0.22 -8.23
C ASP A 317 32.82 1.40 -8.38
N PHE A 318 32.20 1.82 -7.28
CA PHE A 318 31.26 2.95 -7.19
C PHE A 318 31.39 3.64 -5.81
N ASN A 319 30.79 4.84 -5.70
CA ASN A 319 30.70 5.53 -4.41
C ASN A 319 29.54 4.96 -3.56
N LEU A 320 29.85 4.01 -2.67
CA LEU A 320 28.87 3.41 -1.75
C LEU A 320 28.17 4.44 -0.85
N TRP A 321 28.79 5.59 -0.64
CA TRP A 321 28.32 6.61 0.29
C TRP A 321 27.38 7.65 -0.33
N GLU A 322 27.22 7.62 -1.65
CA GLU A 322 26.31 8.48 -2.39
C GLU A 322 24.87 7.98 -2.24
N MET A 323 23.99 8.84 -1.75
CA MET A 323 22.57 8.54 -1.55
C MET A 323 21.76 9.57 -2.34
N GLN A 324 21.05 9.10 -3.36
CA GLN A 324 20.19 9.95 -4.19
C GLN A 324 19.01 10.51 -3.37
N PRO A 325 18.42 11.65 -3.78
CA PRO A 325 17.16 12.10 -3.21
C PRO A 325 16.07 11.03 -3.32
N LEU A 326 15.16 10.96 -2.34
CA LEU A 326 14.06 9.99 -2.33
C LEU A 326 13.18 10.09 -3.58
N ALA A 327 12.97 11.32 -4.07
CA ALA A 327 12.19 11.62 -5.26
C ALA A 327 12.78 11.02 -6.55
N ASP A 328 14.09 10.74 -6.57
CA ASP A 328 14.79 10.18 -7.72
C ASP A 328 14.87 8.65 -7.66
N LEU A 329 14.55 8.04 -6.51
CA LEU A 329 14.57 6.59 -6.37
C LEU A 329 13.38 5.97 -7.09
N LYS A 330 13.60 4.82 -7.72
CA LYS A 330 12.54 4.00 -8.33
C LYS A 330 11.76 3.24 -7.27
N TRP A 331 10.45 3.09 -7.45
CA TRP A 331 9.56 2.38 -6.51
C TRP A 331 8.95 1.18 -7.22
N TYR A 332 8.94 0.01 -6.58
CA TYR A 332 8.40 -1.22 -7.17
C TYR A 332 7.36 -1.87 -6.27
N ASP A 333 6.24 -2.28 -6.86
CA ASP A 333 5.19 -3.06 -6.19
C ASP A 333 5.56 -4.55 -6.06
N PHE A 334 4.71 -5.36 -5.41
CA PHE A 334 4.91 -6.81 -5.28
C PHE A 334 5.06 -7.61 -6.60
N CYS A 335 4.60 -7.06 -7.71
CA CYS A 335 4.74 -7.61 -9.06
C CYS A 335 6.05 -7.17 -9.75
N PHE A 336 6.86 -6.37 -9.06
CA PHE A 336 8.04 -5.70 -9.61
C PHE A 336 7.67 -4.80 -10.81
N SER A 337 6.50 -4.17 -10.77
CA SER A 337 6.15 -3.07 -11.66
C SER A 337 6.53 -1.75 -11.03
N GLU A 338 7.07 -0.84 -11.82
CA GLU A 338 7.42 0.49 -11.34
C GLU A 338 6.14 1.28 -10.96
N VAL A 339 6.18 1.88 -9.79
CA VAL A 339 5.15 2.73 -9.21
C VAL A 339 5.66 4.16 -9.21
N HIS A 340 4.82 5.09 -9.65
CA HIS A 340 5.14 6.51 -9.63
C HIS A 340 4.24 7.19 -8.59
N PRO A 341 4.70 7.35 -7.34
CA PRO A 341 3.89 7.92 -6.27
C PRO A 341 3.64 9.43 -6.50
N TRP A 342 2.66 9.96 -5.77
CA TRP A 342 2.31 11.39 -5.72
C TRP A 342 1.84 12.02 -7.05
N ARG A 343 1.15 11.23 -7.87
CA ARG A 343 0.53 11.68 -9.13
C ARG A 343 -0.77 12.47 -8.89
N VAL A 344 -0.64 13.75 -8.54
CA VAL A 344 -1.78 14.64 -8.22
C VAL A 344 -1.89 15.77 -9.24
N VAL A 345 -3.06 15.91 -9.87
CA VAL A 345 -3.43 17.11 -10.65
C VAL A 345 -4.04 18.14 -9.71
N THR A 346 -3.39 19.29 -9.60
CA THR A 346 -3.88 20.45 -8.84
C THR A 346 -4.20 21.65 -9.73
N SER A 347 -3.94 21.58 -11.03
CA SER A 347 -4.18 22.66 -11.98
C SER A 347 -4.56 22.16 -13.37
N TYR A 348 -5.20 23.03 -14.15
CA TYR A 348 -5.64 22.72 -15.53
C TYR A 348 -4.48 22.34 -16.46
N ASP A 349 -3.34 23.04 -16.31
CA ASP A 349 -2.15 22.78 -17.12
C ASP A 349 -1.47 21.47 -16.68
N GLY A 350 -1.48 21.17 -15.37
CA GLY A 350 -0.95 19.92 -14.80
C GLY A 350 -1.64 18.65 -15.30
N LEU A 351 -2.91 18.74 -15.72
CA LEU A 351 -3.65 17.61 -16.27
C LEU A 351 -2.98 17.01 -17.51
N GLY A 352 -2.33 17.84 -18.33
CA GLY A 352 -1.63 17.38 -19.54
C GLY A 352 -0.45 16.45 -19.24
N SER A 353 0.28 16.70 -18.15
CA SER A 353 1.41 15.85 -17.73
C SER A 353 0.94 14.45 -17.32
N ILE A 354 -0.15 14.37 -16.53
CA ILE A 354 -0.71 13.07 -16.12
C ILE A 354 -1.27 12.31 -17.32
N LEU A 355 -2.04 12.98 -18.20
CA LEU A 355 -2.57 12.33 -19.40
C LEU A 355 -1.46 11.79 -20.29
N GLY A 356 -0.40 12.57 -20.52
CA GLY A 356 0.77 12.16 -21.31
C GLY A 356 1.52 10.94 -20.74
N SER A 357 1.39 10.68 -19.43
CA SER A 357 1.99 9.51 -18.78
C SER A 357 1.16 8.21 -18.93
N LEU A 358 -0.08 8.29 -19.45
CA LEU A 358 -0.93 7.11 -19.66
C LEU A 358 -0.58 6.39 -20.97
N LYS A 359 -0.75 5.07 -20.98
CA LYS A 359 -0.28 4.21 -22.09
C LYS A 359 -1.23 4.20 -23.30
N LYS A 360 -2.51 4.55 -23.12
CA LYS A 360 -3.53 4.53 -24.18
C LYS A 360 -4.18 5.91 -24.33
N GLN A 361 -4.65 6.20 -25.54
CA GLN A 361 -5.44 7.40 -25.86
C GLN A 361 -6.89 7.31 -25.37
N SER A 362 -7.36 6.14 -24.92
CA SER A 362 -8.66 5.99 -24.24
C SER A 362 -8.45 5.88 -22.74
N ILE A 363 -9.12 6.75 -21.97
CA ILE A 363 -8.99 6.85 -20.51
C ILE A 363 -10.35 6.70 -19.82
N ILE A 364 -10.31 6.29 -18.55
CA ILE A 364 -11.48 6.17 -17.69
C ILE A 364 -11.38 7.23 -16.60
N LEU A 365 -12.27 8.22 -16.65
CA LEU A 365 -12.43 9.22 -15.61
C LEU A 365 -13.43 8.68 -14.58
N VAL A 366 -12.99 8.57 -13.34
CA VAL A 366 -13.79 8.02 -12.24
C VAL A 366 -14.06 9.09 -11.20
N SER A 367 -15.32 9.49 -11.07
CA SER A 367 -15.75 10.40 -10.02
C SER A 367 -15.94 9.67 -8.69
N LEU A 368 -15.20 10.09 -7.67
CA LEU A 368 -15.32 9.61 -6.30
C LEU A 368 -16.18 10.54 -5.43
N TYR A 369 -16.80 11.56 -6.01
CA TYR A 369 -17.78 12.39 -5.30
C TYR A 369 -18.90 11.54 -4.72
N ARG A 370 -19.25 11.81 -3.46
CA ARG A 370 -20.30 11.08 -2.73
C ARG A 370 -20.06 9.56 -2.69
N THR A 371 -18.81 9.13 -2.84
CA THR A 371 -18.41 7.72 -2.78
C THR A 371 -17.69 7.46 -1.46
N THR A 372 -18.14 6.46 -0.71
CA THR A 372 -17.46 6.09 0.55
C THR A 372 -16.09 5.48 0.26
N GLU A 373 -15.15 5.62 1.18
CA GLU A 373 -13.80 5.05 1.04
C GLU A 373 -13.84 3.54 0.78
N LYS A 374 -14.76 2.81 1.42
CA LYS A 374 -14.94 1.36 1.20
C LYS A 374 -15.28 1.04 -0.26
N ILE A 375 -16.26 1.75 -0.84
CA ILE A 375 -16.64 1.57 -2.24
C ILE A 375 -15.49 1.95 -3.16
N ALA A 376 -14.85 3.09 -2.91
CA ALA A 376 -13.76 3.56 -3.75
C ALA A 376 -12.58 2.57 -3.76
N ARG A 377 -12.21 2.01 -2.59
CA ARG A 377 -11.17 0.97 -2.51
C ARG A 377 -11.60 -0.32 -3.19
N ASN A 378 -12.85 -0.75 -3.04
CA ASN A 378 -13.38 -1.90 -3.79
C ASN A 378 -13.30 -1.68 -5.31
N LEU A 379 -13.65 -0.48 -5.78
CA LEU A 379 -13.54 -0.08 -7.17
C LEU A 379 -12.10 -0.12 -7.67
N VAL A 380 -11.14 0.43 -6.91
CA VAL A 380 -9.70 0.33 -7.21
C VAL A 380 -9.29 -1.14 -7.41
N CYS A 381 -9.59 -2.00 -6.44
CA CYS A 381 -9.27 -3.44 -6.53
C CYS A 381 -9.92 -4.10 -7.74
N ARG A 382 -11.15 -3.69 -8.10
CA ARG A 382 -11.83 -4.22 -9.27
C ARG A 382 -11.15 -3.79 -10.57
N LEU A 383 -10.84 -2.51 -10.72
CA LEU A 383 -10.15 -1.98 -11.91
C LEU A 383 -8.81 -2.70 -12.11
N GLU A 384 -8.05 -2.90 -11.03
CA GLU A 384 -6.80 -3.64 -11.07
C GLU A 384 -6.98 -5.11 -11.43
N SER A 385 -7.99 -5.78 -10.87
CA SER A 385 -8.28 -7.19 -11.19
C SER A 385 -8.60 -7.40 -12.67
N LEU A 386 -9.14 -6.38 -13.34
CA LEU A 386 -9.45 -6.38 -14.77
C LEU A 386 -8.28 -5.92 -15.65
N GLY A 387 -7.12 -5.59 -15.07
CA GLY A 387 -5.94 -5.11 -15.81
C GLY A 387 -6.10 -3.70 -16.36
N LEU A 388 -7.08 -2.94 -15.86
CA LEU A 388 -7.26 -1.54 -16.25
C LEU A 388 -6.17 -0.70 -15.60
N ARG A 389 -5.47 0.10 -16.41
CA ARG A 389 -4.37 0.98 -15.95
C ARG A 389 -4.51 2.44 -16.38
N ASN A 390 -5.43 2.74 -17.30
CA ASN A 390 -5.63 4.09 -17.85
C ASN A 390 -6.87 4.75 -17.23
N PHE A 391 -6.91 4.82 -15.90
CA PHE A 391 -7.97 5.53 -15.19
C PHE A 391 -7.40 6.68 -14.36
N ILE A 392 -8.21 7.70 -14.12
CA ILE A 392 -7.89 8.85 -13.26
C ILE A 392 -9.06 9.05 -12.29
N PHE A 393 -8.76 9.19 -11.00
CA PHE A 393 -9.77 9.48 -9.99
C PHE A 393 -9.97 10.99 -9.81
N ILE A 394 -11.21 11.40 -9.64
CA ILE A 394 -11.62 12.79 -9.42
C ILE A 394 -12.34 12.85 -8.08
N GLY A 395 -11.95 13.74 -7.17
CA GLY A 395 -12.63 13.85 -5.87
C GLY A 395 -12.29 15.12 -5.09
N ASP A 396 -12.96 15.25 -3.96
CA ASP A 396 -12.88 16.38 -3.01
C ASP A 396 -12.23 15.97 -1.67
N ASN A 397 -12.24 14.68 -1.32
CA ASN A 397 -11.57 14.17 -0.12
C ASN A 397 -10.04 14.10 -0.31
N ILE A 398 -9.36 15.18 0.03
CA ILE A 398 -7.90 15.31 -0.14
C ILE A 398 -7.09 14.24 0.61
N GLN A 399 -7.52 13.82 1.81
CA GLN A 399 -6.80 12.81 2.58
C GLN A 399 -6.82 11.45 1.87
N PHE A 400 -7.97 11.06 1.33
CA PHE A 400 -8.10 9.81 0.59
C PHE A 400 -7.43 9.88 -0.78
N LEU A 401 -7.52 11.01 -1.49
CA LEU A 401 -6.80 11.20 -2.75
C LEU A 401 -5.28 11.15 -2.55
N HIS A 402 -4.75 11.69 -1.45
CA HIS A 402 -3.35 11.53 -1.10
C HIS A 402 -2.97 10.06 -0.89
N ASP A 403 -3.80 9.27 -0.19
CA ASP A 403 -3.58 7.83 -0.03
C ASP A 403 -3.56 7.07 -1.36
N LEU A 404 -4.44 7.42 -2.30
CA LEU A 404 -4.42 6.84 -3.65
C LEU A 404 -3.16 7.28 -4.42
N SER A 405 -2.81 8.56 -4.33
CA SER A 405 -1.67 9.12 -5.08
C SER A 405 -0.33 8.57 -4.62
N ARG A 406 -0.10 8.39 -3.32
CA ARG A 406 1.14 7.79 -2.79
C ARG A 406 1.29 6.31 -3.20
N ARG A 407 0.18 5.63 -3.50
CA ARG A 407 0.14 4.27 -4.07
C ARG A 407 0.31 4.25 -5.60
N GLY A 408 0.43 5.42 -6.23
CA GLY A 408 0.72 5.58 -7.66
C GLY A 408 -0.50 5.77 -8.56
N TYR A 409 -1.72 5.84 -8.00
CA TYR A 409 -2.91 6.14 -8.79
C TYR A 409 -2.97 7.64 -9.12
N PRO A 410 -3.22 8.01 -10.38
CA PRO A 410 -3.39 9.41 -10.74
C PRO A 410 -4.72 9.94 -10.20
N VAL A 411 -4.66 11.08 -9.51
CA VAL A 411 -5.82 11.73 -8.90
C VAL A 411 -5.93 13.19 -9.31
N ILE A 412 -7.14 13.73 -9.28
CA ILE A 412 -7.44 15.14 -9.47
C ILE A 412 -8.01 15.70 -8.17
N ASP A 413 -7.30 16.65 -7.58
CA ASP A 413 -7.80 17.47 -6.49
C ASP A 413 -8.74 18.52 -7.07
N SER A 414 -10.04 18.29 -6.91
CA SER A 414 -11.07 19.14 -7.48
C SER A 414 -11.01 20.58 -6.98
N ASP A 415 -10.80 20.80 -5.68
CA ASP A 415 -10.84 22.15 -5.10
C ASP A 415 -9.65 22.99 -5.57
N LYS A 416 -8.47 22.38 -5.68
CA LYS A 416 -7.28 23.03 -6.26
C LYS A 416 -7.45 23.26 -7.76
N LEU A 417 -7.99 22.30 -8.49
CA LEU A 417 -8.26 22.46 -9.91
C LEU A 417 -9.20 23.65 -10.16
N ILE A 418 -10.32 23.75 -9.44
CA ILE A 418 -11.26 24.88 -9.52
C ILE A 418 -10.54 26.20 -9.21
N SER A 419 -9.71 26.23 -8.15
CA SER A 419 -8.91 27.42 -7.82
C SER A 419 -8.05 27.88 -8.99
N SER A 420 -7.41 26.94 -9.70
CA SER A 420 -6.47 27.23 -10.79
C SER A 420 -7.14 27.87 -12.02
N ILE A 421 -8.44 27.65 -12.20
CA ILE A 421 -9.21 28.12 -13.38
C ILE A 421 -10.23 29.20 -13.06
N SER A 422 -10.49 29.48 -11.79
CA SER A 422 -11.49 30.47 -11.33
C SER A 422 -11.38 31.83 -12.03
N ARG A 423 -10.15 32.23 -12.40
CA ARG A 423 -9.88 33.46 -13.17
C ARG A 423 -10.22 33.38 -14.67
N LYS A 424 -10.22 32.18 -15.26
CA LYS A 424 -10.46 31.93 -16.69
C LYS A 424 -11.93 31.57 -16.96
N LEU A 425 -12.57 30.86 -16.04
CA LEU A 425 -13.93 30.34 -16.20
C LEU A 425 -14.86 30.94 -15.12
N THR A 426 -15.34 32.17 -15.34
CA THR A 426 -16.23 32.87 -14.40
C THR A 426 -17.60 32.18 -14.35
N GLY A 427 -17.86 31.44 -13.26
CA GLY A 427 -19.14 30.74 -13.07
C GLY A 427 -19.07 29.47 -12.23
N LEU A 428 -17.87 28.91 -12.02
CA LEU A 428 -17.61 27.80 -11.10
C LEU A 428 -16.73 28.28 -9.94
N GLU A 429 -17.23 28.15 -8.72
CA GLU A 429 -16.60 28.68 -7.51
C GLU A 429 -16.34 27.59 -6.48
N GLN A 430 -15.38 27.84 -5.57
CA GLN A 430 -15.11 26.93 -4.46
C GLN A 430 -16.23 26.89 -3.41
N SER A 431 -17.07 27.92 -3.37
CA SER A 431 -18.28 28.06 -2.56
C SER A 431 -19.46 27.25 -3.09
N ASP A 432 -19.39 26.78 -4.35
CA ASP A 432 -20.48 26.01 -4.95
C ASP A 432 -20.68 24.66 -4.23
N THR A 433 -21.89 24.11 -4.32
CA THR A 433 -22.20 22.80 -3.70
C THR A 433 -21.39 21.67 -4.34
N ASP A 434 -21.18 20.56 -3.62
CA ASP A 434 -20.41 19.41 -4.13
C ASP A 434 -20.96 18.87 -5.44
N VAL A 435 -22.29 18.94 -5.66
CA VAL A 435 -22.92 18.54 -6.93
C VAL A 435 -22.49 19.44 -8.08
N ILE A 436 -22.46 20.76 -7.87
CA ILE A 436 -22.01 21.73 -8.89
C ILE A 436 -20.52 21.56 -9.15
N LYS A 437 -19.72 21.40 -8.10
CA LYS A 437 -18.28 21.14 -8.20
C LYS A 437 -18.00 19.86 -9.00
N GLU A 438 -18.66 18.76 -8.66
CA GLU A 438 -18.56 17.47 -9.36
C GLU A 438 -18.82 17.65 -10.86
N ILE A 439 -19.94 18.28 -11.21
CA ILE A 439 -20.35 18.50 -12.60
C ILE A 439 -19.35 19.39 -13.34
N GLY A 440 -18.97 20.51 -12.72
CA GLY A 440 -18.02 21.47 -13.31
C GLY A 440 -16.66 20.81 -13.57
N VAL A 441 -16.10 20.17 -12.54
CA VAL A 441 -14.79 19.49 -12.64
C VAL A 441 -14.82 18.39 -13.71
N LYS A 442 -15.84 17.54 -13.75
CA LYS A 442 -16.00 16.54 -14.81
C LYS A 442 -15.99 17.18 -16.20
N ALA A 443 -16.74 18.28 -16.39
CA ALA A 443 -16.80 18.98 -17.67
C ALA A 443 -15.46 19.60 -18.08
N ILE A 444 -14.72 20.17 -17.13
CA ILE A 444 -13.40 20.80 -17.34
C ILE A 444 -12.32 19.77 -17.65
N VAL A 445 -12.27 18.68 -16.87
CA VAL A 445 -11.31 17.59 -17.09
C VAL A 445 -11.56 16.98 -18.46
N LEU A 446 -12.82 16.71 -18.79
CA LEU A 446 -13.20 16.20 -20.10
C LEU A 446 -12.82 17.16 -21.24
N LYS A 447 -13.06 18.47 -21.10
CA LYS A 447 -12.62 19.48 -22.08
C LYS A 447 -11.13 19.32 -22.36
N ARG A 448 -10.32 19.31 -21.31
CA ARG A 448 -8.85 19.24 -21.45
C ARG A 448 -8.40 17.91 -22.03
N SER A 449 -9.01 16.80 -21.65
CA SER A 449 -8.71 15.49 -22.23
C SER A 449 -9.00 15.45 -23.73
N LEU A 450 -10.13 16.00 -24.18
CA LEU A 450 -10.49 16.09 -25.59
C LEU A 450 -9.51 16.98 -26.36
N GLU A 451 -9.15 18.15 -25.82
CA GLU A 451 -8.12 19.05 -26.39
C GLU A 451 -6.78 18.33 -26.62
N LEU A 452 -6.44 17.39 -25.74
CA LEU A 452 -5.22 16.58 -25.81
C LEU A 452 -5.41 15.28 -26.59
N SER A 453 -6.51 15.14 -27.31
CA SER A 453 -6.81 14.00 -28.18
C SER A 453 -7.08 12.67 -27.47
N TYR A 454 -7.59 12.71 -26.23
CA TYR A 454 -7.99 11.51 -25.49
C TYR A 454 -9.49 11.22 -25.63
N ASP A 455 -9.82 9.97 -25.95
CA ASP A 455 -11.15 9.41 -25.79
C ASP A 455 -11.41 9.16 -24.29
N CYS A 456 -12.60 9.47 -23.80
CA CYS A 456 -12.91 9.42 -22.38
C CYS A 456 -14.16 8.60 -22.10
N TRP A 457 -14.02 7.61 -21.24
CA TRP A 457 -15.13 7.03 -20.47
C TRP A 457 -15.30 7.82 -19.18
N MET A 458 -16.54 8.18 -18.84
CA MET A 458 -16.88 8.80 -17.55
C MET A 458 -17.77 7.83 -16.76
N ILE A 459 -17.33 7.49 -15.56
CA ILE A 459 -18.09 6.69 -14.59
C ILE A 459 -18.02 7.32 -13.20
N ASP A 460 -18.99 6.93 -12.38
CA ASP A 460 -19.08 7.34 -10.98
C ASP A 460 -18.80 6.16 -10.05
N GLY A 461 -18.48 6.45 -8.79
CA GLY A 461 -18.15 5.43 -7.79
C GLY A 461 -19.28 4.45 -7.49
N ASN A 462 -20.50 4.70 -7.96
CA ASN A 462 -21.64 3.77 -7.89
C ASN A 462 -21.74 2.81 -9.10
N ILE A 463 -20.70 2.72 -9.93
CA ILE A 463 -20.59 1.81 -11.07
C ILE A 463 -19.37 0.91 -10.86
N LEU A 464 -19.55 -0.40 -10.98
CA LEU A 464 -18.51 -1.41 -10.82
C LEU A 464 -18.45 -2.31 -12.07
N PRO A 465 -17.36 -2.29 -12.87
CA PRO A 465 -17.25 -3.12 -14.06
C PRO A 465 -17.11 -4.61 -13.71
N ALA A 466 -17.87 -5.46 -14.37
CA ALA A 466 -17.77 -6.92 -14.27
C ALA A 466 -16.74 -7.49 -15.25
N ILE A 467 -16.58 -6.87 -16.41
CA ILE A 467 -15.54 -7.20 -17.40
C ILE A 467 -14.87 -5.91 -17.89
N ASN A 468 -13.76 -6.03 -18.62
CA ASN A 468 -13.17 -4.89 -19.31
C ASN A 468 -13.98 -4.52 -20.56
N LEU A 469 -15.00 -3.67 -20.39
CA LEU A 469 -15.79 -3.10 -21.49
C LEU A 469 -15.16 -1.86 -22.14
N PHE A 470 -14.14 -1.27 -21.50
CA PHE A 470 -13.61 0.05 -21.89
C PHE A 470 -12.68 0.00 -23.09
N ASP A 471 -12.21 -1.19 -23.46
CA ASP A 471 -11.48 -1.44 -24.71
C ASP A 471 -12.42 -1.58 -25.92
N GLU A 472 -13.73 -1.78 -25.71
CA GLU A 472 -14.70 -1.82 -26.80
C GLU A 472 -15.13 -0.40 -27.17
N LEU A 473 -14.68 0.10 -28.33
CA LEU A 473 -15.09 1.42 -28.80
C LEU A 473 -16.59 1.43 -29.16
N PRO A 474 -17.37 2.40 -28.66
CA PRO A 474 -18.77 2.58 -29.05
C PRO A 474 -18.95 2.93 -30.53
N ASN A 475 -20.21 3.13 -30.94
CA ASN A 475 -20.53 3.45 -32.34
C ASN A 475 -19.68 4.63 -32.87
N GLN A 476 -18.76 4.31 -33.77
CA GLN A 476 -17.72 5.22 -34.26
C GLN A 476 -18.26 6.46 -34.99
N SER A 477 -19.53 6.40 -35.44
CA SER A 477 -20.22 7.49 -36.12
C SER A 477 -20.65 8.62 -35.19
N TYR A 478 -20.61 8.40 -33.87
CA TYR A 478 -21.04 9.38 -32.88
C TYR A 478 -19.86 9.89 -32.05
N SER A 479 -19.87 11.18 -31.73
CA SER A 479 -18.88 11.77 -30.82
C SER A 479 -19.22 11.54 -29.35
N PHE A 480 -20.48 11.20 -29.07
CA PHE A 480 -21.01 11.01 -27.72
C PHE A 480 -21.89 9.77 -27.67
N SER A 481 -21.69 8.90 -26.68
CA SER A 481 -22.54 7.74 -26.42
C SER A 481 -22.90 7.69 -24.93
N ALA A 482 -24.15 7.41 -24.58
CA ALA A 482 -24.62 7.45 -23.20
C ALA A 482 -25.57 6.28 -22.86
N ALA A 483 -25.43 5.75 -21.64
CA ALA A 483 -26.39 4.88 -20.96
C ALA A 483 -26.85 5.66 -19.72
N LYS A 484 -28.04 6.25 -19.82
CA LYS A 484 -28.49 7.28 -18.88
C LYS A 484 -28.85 6.68 -17.53
N ASP A 485 -29.57 5.55 -17.53
CA ASP A 485 -30.03 4.92 -16.29
C ASP A 485 -28.84 4.30 -15.52
N VAL A 486 -27.79 3.93 -16.25
CA VAL A 486 -26.52 3.46 -15.68
C VAL A 486 -25.64 4.60 -15.15
N GLY A 487 -25.72 5.80 -15.72
CA GLY A 487 -24.76 6.88 -15.46
C GLY A 487 -23.41 6.72 -16.18
N LEU A 488 -23.38 6.00 -17.31
CA LEU A 488 -22.17 5.77 -18.12
C LEU A 488 -22.18 6.65 -19.38
N MET A 489 -21.07 7.32 -19.67
CA MET A 489 -20.94 8.10 -20.90
C MET A 489 -19.55 7.97 -21.53
N PHE A 490 -19.52 7.89 -22.86
CA PHE A 490 -18.30 7.89 -23.67
C PHE A 490 -18.24 9.14 -24.54
N PHE A 491 -17.05 9.72 -24.59
CA PHE A 491 -16.72 10.92 -25.34
C PHE A 491 -15.55 10.60 -26.27
N LYS A 492 -15.79 10.68 -27.57
CA LYS A 492 -14.78 10.50 -28.59
C LYS A 492 -14.10 11.83 -28.88
N SER A 493 -12.77 11.87 -28.85
CA SER A 493 -12.02 13.00 -29.37
C SER A 493 -12.21 13.10 -30.88
N SER A 494 -12.88 14.15 -31.30
CA SER A 494 -13.27 14.42 -32.68
C SER A 494 -13.40 15.92 -32.94
N THR A 495 -13.34 16.31 -34.21
CA THR A 495 -13.60 17.70 -34.62
C THR A 495 -14.95 18.22 -34.09
N THR A 496 -15.97 17.36 -34.01
CA THR A 496 -17.28 17.72 -33.48
C THR A 496 -17.22 17.95 -31.97
N SER A 497 -16.61 17.02 -31.22
CA SER A 497 -16.47 17.16 -29.77
C SER A 497 -15.67 18.42 -29.40
N LEU A 498 -14.57 18.70 -30.09
CA LEU A 498 -13.71 19.86 -29.84
C LEU A 498 -14.42 21.21 -30.12
N LYS A 499 -15.28 21.25 -31.14
CA LYS A 499 -16.09 22.45 -31.44
C LYS A 499 -17.18 22.69 -30.40
N ILE A 500 -17.71 21.63 -29.80
CA ILE A 500 -18.81 21.72 -28.83
C ILE A 500 -18.26 21.97 -27.42
N TRP A 501 -17.22 21.24 -27.01
CA TRP A 501 -16.71 21.21 -25.64
C TRP A 501 -15.77 22.38 -25.32
N VAL A 502 -16.20 23.59 -25.65
CA VAL A 502 -15.51 24.85 -25.37
C VAL A 502 -15.96 25.46 -24.04
N ASP A 503 -15.30 26.54 -23.60
CA ASP A 503 -15.58 27.19 -22.30
C ASP A 503 -17.05 27.60 -22.15
N ASP A 504 -17.67 28.11 -23.21
CA ASP A 504 -19.11 28.45 -23.24
C ASP A 504 -20.01 27.24 -22.94
N PHE A 505 -19.70 26.06 -23.48
CA PHE A 505 -20.48 24.87 -23.21
C PHE A 505 -20.30 24.38 -21.78
N VAL A 506 -19.07 24.42 -21.26
CA VAL A 506 -18.80 24.10 -19.84
C VAL A 506 -19.61 25.02 -18.92
N LEU A 507 -19.62 26.33 -19.19
CA LEU A 507 -20.40 27.30 -18.43
C LEU A 507 -21.91 27.04 -18.52
N LYS A 508 -22.44 26.67 -19.69
CA LYS A 508 -23.85 26.28 -19.85
C LYS A 508 -24.22 25.07 -19.01
N VAL A 509 -23.35 24.06 -18.95
CA VAL A 509 -23.54 22.88 -18.10
C VAL A 509 -23.56 23.27 -16.62
N VAL A 510 -22.61 24.10 -16.17
CA VAL A 510 -22.57 24.58 -14.78
C VAL A 510 -23.81 25.41 -14.44
N ALA A 511 -24.24 26.31 -15.33
CA ALA A 511 -25.46 27.11 -15.14
C ALA A 511 -26.71 26.22 -15.06
N ALA A 512 -26.83 25.23 -15.94
CA ALA A 512 -27.94 24.28 -15.92
C ALA A 512 -27.96 23.46 -14.60
N ALA A 513 -26.79 23.09 -14.05
CA ALA A 513 -26.71 22.45 -12.75
C ALA A 513 -27.19 23.36 -11.60
N LYS A 514 -26.83 24.65 -11.63
CA LYS A 514 -27.27 25.65 -10.64
C LYS A 514 -28.79 25.82 -10.65
N THR A 515 -29.37 26.07 -11.82
CA THR A 515 -30.83 26.20 -11.99
C THR A 515 -31.59 24.94 -11.56
N MET A 516 -31.01 23.77 -11.81
CA MET A 516 -31.60 22.50 -11.43
C MET A 516 -31.64 22.30 -9.90
N LEU A 517 -30.61 22.75 -9.18
CA LEU A 517 -30.55 22.65 -7.72
C LEU A 517 -31.49 23.65 -7.03
N GLU A 518 -31.76 24.80 -7.65
CA GLU A 518 -32.77 25.76 -7.17
C GLU A 518 -34.21 25.21 -7.28
N ASN A 519 -34.44 24.34 -8.28
CA ASN A 519 -35.73 23.69 -8.50
C ASN A 519 -35.86 22.39 -7.68
N ASN A 520 -36.41 22.49 -6.47
CA ASN A 520 -36.65 21.35 -5.55
C ASN A 520 -37.53 20.22 -6.11
N SER A 521 -38.15 20.37 -7.28
CA SER A 521 -39.00 19.36 -7.93
C SER A 521 -38.24 18.35 -8.80
N VAL A 522 -36.91 18.48 -8.92
CA VAL A 522 -36.09 17.65 -9.81
C VAL A 522 -35.67 16.36 -9.11
N SER A 523 -35.90 15.22 -9.77
CA SER A 523 -35.53 13.88 -9.26
C SER A 523 -34.03 13.75 -9.01
N ALA A 524 -33.60 12.85 -8.13
CA ALA A 524 -32.18 12.61 -7.90
C ALA A 524 -31.44 12.10 -9.16
N GLU A 525 -32.14 11.37 -10.03
CA GLU A 525 -31.62 10.86 -11.31
C GLU A 525 -31.41 11.99 -12.34
N ASP A 526 -32.24 13.03 -12.32
CA ASP A 526 -32.03 14.22 -13.15
C ASP A 526 -30.80 15.04 -12.70
N LYS A 527 -30.33 14.86 -11.45
CA LYS A 527 -29.11 15.50 -10.92
C LYS A 527 -27.82 14.84 -11.37
N ASP A 528 -27.92 13.79 -12.18
CA ASP A 528 -26.79 13.06 -12.72
C ASP A 528 -26.08 13.81 -13.87
N PHE A 529 -24.76 13.67 -13.92
CA PHE A 529 -23.93 14.32 -14.94
C PHE A 529 -24.34 13.91 -16.37
N VAL A 530 -24.60 12.62 -16.60
CA VAL A 530 -24.99 12.11 -17.93
C VAL A 530 -26.35 12.66 -18.34
N HIS A 531 -27.32 12.74 -17.42
CA HIS A 531 -28.61 13.36 -17.68
C HIS A 531 -28.47 14.83 -18.07
N LEU A 532 -27.70 15.60 -17.30
CA LEU A 532 -27.49 17.02 -17.54
C LEU A 532 -26.80 17.29 -18.88
N ILE A 533 -25.72 16.55 -19.18
CA ILE A 533 -25.00 16.67 -20.44
C ILE A 533 -25.90 16.33 -21.62
N THR A 534 -26.62 15.21 -21.56
CA THR A 534 -27.47 14.78 -22.67
C THR A 534 -28.67 15.70 -22.90
N ARG A 535 -29.20 16.33 -21.84
CA ARG A 535 -30.21 17.40 -21.95
C ARG A 535 -29.59 18.64 -22.59
N THR A 536 -28.46 19.12 -22.09
CA THR A 536 -27.78 20.32 -22.61
C THR A 536 -27.45 20.18 -24.10
N LEU A 537 -26.87 19.06 -24.54
CA LEU A 537 -26.56 18.79 -25.95
C LEU A 537 -27.79 18.79 -26.86
N LYS A 538 -28.93 18.33 -26.33
CA LYS A 538 -30.21 18.30 -27.05
C LYS A 538 -30.82 19.70 -27.14
N ASP A 539 -30.84 20.43 -26.04
CA ASP A 539 -31.46 21.75 -25.94
C ASP A 539 -30.70 22.79 -26.78
N THR A 540 -29.38 22.65 -26.89
CA THR A 540 -28.55 23.48 -27.78
C THR A 540 -28.49 22.97 -29.22
N ASN A 541 -29.18 21.87 -29.54
CA ASN A 541 -29.12 21.16 -30.83
C ASN A 541 -27.67 20.96 -31.35
N SER A 542 -26.72 20.75 -30.42
CA SER A 542 -25.28 20.78 -30.75
C SER A 542 -24.77 19.45 -31.27
N ALA A 543 -25.31 18.32 -30.79
CA ALA A 543 -24.96 17.00 -31.32
C ALA A 543 -26.01 15.94 -31.01
N ARG A 544 -25.97 14.87 -31.80
CA ARG A 544 -26.69 13.62 -31.50
C ARG A 544 -25.86 12.77 -30.54
N VAL A 545 -26.54 12.12 -29.60
CA VAL A 545 -25.94 11.17 -28.65
C VAL A 545 -26.45 9.78 -28.98
N TRP A 546 -25.52 8.84 -29.19
CA TRP A 546 -25.87 7.43 -29.34
C TRP A 546 -26.31 6.85 -28.01
N ARG A 547 -27.37 6.04 -28.01
CA ARG A 547 -27.87 5.39 -26.80
C ARG A 547 -27.44 3.94 -26.78
N PHE A 548 -26.88 3.50 -25.67
CA PHE A 548 -26.60 2.08 -25.48
C PHE A 548 -27.88 1.28 -25.22
N ASP A 549 -27.82 -0.02 -25.53
CA ASP A 549 -28.81 -0.98 -25.06
C ASP A 549 -28.53 -1.30 -23.58
N GLU A 550 -29.10 -0.50 -22.68
CA GLU A 550 -28.82 -0.56 -21.24
C GLU A 550 -29.16 -1.93 -20.64
N SER A 551 -30.16 -2.60 -21.22
CA SER A 551 -30.55 -3.97 -20.84
C SER A 551 -29.42 -4.99 -21.05
N LYS A 552 -28.44 -4.71 -21.91
CA LYS A 552 -27.28 -5.57 -22.19
C LYS A 552 -26.01 -5.13 -21.47
N ILE A 553 -25.96 -3.90 -20.97
CA ILE A 553 -24.75 -3.33 -20.37
C ILE A 553 -24.70 -3.57 -18.87
N GLY A 554 -25.74 -3.14 -18.15
CA GLY A 554 -25.69 -3.01 -16.71
C GLY A 554 -26.79 -3.78 -15.99
N VAL A 555 -26.54 -4.10 -14.73
CA VAL A 555 -27.58 -4.55 -13.79
C VAL A 555 -27.59 -3.61 -12.60
N LYS A 556 -28.77 -3.07 -12.30
CA LYS A 556 -29.01 -2.27 -11.08
C LYS A 556 -29.12 -3.23 -9.89
N ILE A 557 -28.34 -2.99 -8.84
CA ILE A 557 -28.46 -3.67 -7.54
C ILE A 557 -29.11 -2.73 -6.51
N GLY A 558 -29.60 -3.29 -5.40
CA GLY A 558 -30.45 -2.59 -4.44
C GLY A 558 -31.95 -2.76 -4.73
N ALA A 559 -32.65 -3.36 -3.75
CA ALA A 559 -34.08 -3.74 -3.73
C ALA A 559 -34.51 -4.84 -4.73
N ASP A 560 -34.83 -6.02 -4.20
CA ASP A 560 -35.56 -7.14 -4.85
C ASP A 560 -34.96 -7.73 -6.15
N THR A 561 -33.65 -7.58 -6.36
CA THR A 561 -33.00 -8.18 -7.53
C THR A 561 -32.81 -9.68 -7.33
N LYS A 562 -33.26 -10.52 -8.28
CA LYS A 562 -32.92 -11.95 -8.32
C LYS A 562 -31.59 -12.14 -9.05
N HIS A 563 -30.50 -12.32 -8.29
CA HIS A 563 -29.10 -12.37 -8.78
C HIS A 563 -28.81 -13.54 -9.74
N GLN A 564 -29.65 -14.57 -9.77
CA GLN A 564 -29.57 -15.69 -10.74
C GLN A 564 -29.53 -15.25 -12.21
N LYS A 565 -30.11 -14.09 -12.56
CA LYS A 565 -30.08 -13.56 -13.93
C LYS A 565 -28.76 -12.87 -14.32
N PHE A 566 -27.90 -12.50 -13.37
CA PHE A 566 -26.64 -11.80 -13.66
C PHE A 566 -25.61 -12.75 -14.29
N LEU A 567 -25.40 -13.92 -13.65
CA LEU A 567 -24.46 -14.95 -14.10
C LEU A 567 -24.82 -15.55 -15.47
N GLN A 568 -26.10 -15.49 -15.88
CA GLN A 568 -26.59 -16.08 -17.13
C GLN A 568 -26.53 -15.13 -18.34
N ASN A 569 -26.33 -13.81 -18.16
CA ASN A 569 -26.60 -12.80 -19.20
C ASN A 569 -25.39 -11.97 -19.65
N GLU A 570 -24.15 -12.41 -19.39
CA GLU A 570 -22.91 -11.74 -19.84
C GLU A 570 -22.89 -10.21 -19.58
N LYS A 571 -23.47 -9.78 -18.45
CA LYS A 571 -23.61 -8.35 -18.12
C LYS A 571 -22.24 -7.74 -17.87
N LYS A 572 -22.03 -6.50 -18.35
CA LYS A 572 -20.71 -5.88 -18.36
C LYS A 572 -20.37 -5.10 -17.09
N LEU A 573 -21.38 -4.61 -16.38
CA LEU A 573 -21.21 -3.83 -15.15
C LEU A 573 -22.39 -4.00 -14.18
N VAL A 574 -22.14 -3.62 -12.94
CA VAL A 574 -23.12 -3.50 -11.86
C VAL A 574 -23.18 -2.04 -11.42
N PHE A 575 -24.37 -1.52 -11.11
CA PHE A 575 -24.53 -0.15 -10.63
C PHE A 575 -25.66 -0.05 -9.61
N TRP A 576 -25.72 1.03 -8.84
CA TRP A 576 -26.76 1.23 -7.82
C TRP A 576 -27.17 2.70 -7.68
N SER A 577 -28.32 2.93 -7.05
CA SER A 577 -28.72 4.30 -6.69
C SER A 577 -27.72 4.89 -5.70
N ARG A 578 -27.39 6.18 -5.84
CA ARG A 578 -26.57 6.92 -4.88
C ARG A 578 -27.21 7.01 -3.49
N GLU A 579 -28.51 6.70 -3.38
CA GLU A 579 -29.27 6.66 -2.12
C GLU A 579 -29.30 5.27 -1.48
N ALA A 580 -28.73 4.25 -2.15
CA ALA A 580 -28.70 2.89 -1.63
C ALA A 580 -27.87 2.81 -0.34
N THR A 581 -28.33 1.99 0.61
CA THR A 581 -27.61 1.80 1.86
C THR A 581 -26.34 0.98 1.63
N MET A 582 -25.26 1.35 2.31
CA MET A 582 -23.98 0.67 2.21
C MET A 582 -24.06 -0.84 2.50
N ASP A 583 -24.86 -1.24 3.49
CA ASP A 583 -25.03 -2.65 3.85
C ASP A 583 -25.78 -3.46 2.78
N SER A 584 -26.69 -2.81 2.03
CA SER A 584 -27.36 -3.46 0.89
C SER A 584 -26.38 -3.64 -0.25
N VAL A 585 -25.63 -2.60 -0.60
CA VAL A 585 -24.66 -2.62 -1.70
C VAL A 585 -23.56 -3.63 -1.43
N GLN A 586 -22.98 -3.63 -0.21
CA GLN A 586 -21.93 -4.57 0.16
C GLN A 586 -22.42 -6.02 0.04
N ARG A 587 -23.58 -6.34 0.61
CA ARG A 587 -24.17 -7.68 0.52
C ARG A 587 -24.41 -8.14 -0.92
N ASP A 588 -24.99 -7.28 -1.76
CA ASP A 588 -25.21 -7.59 -3.17
C ASP A 588 -23.88 -7.82 -3.91
N LEU A 589 -22.83 -7.05 -3.61
CA LEU A 589 -21.51 -7.23 -4.21
C LEU A 589 -20.79 -8.49 -3.69
N GLU A 590 -20.97 -8.86 -2.43
CA GLU A 590 -20.46 -10.12 -1.86
C GLU A 590 -21.13 -11.33 -2.52
N GLU A 591 -22.45 -11.30 -2.71
CA GLU A 591 -23.20 -12.36 -3.41
C GLU A 591 -22.78 -12.53 -4.88
N LEU A 592 -22.22 -11.48 -5.49
CA LEU A 592 -21.72 -11.48 -6.87
C LEU A 592 -20.21 -11.76 -6.98
N ASP A 593 -19.50 -12.05 -5.88
CA ASP A 593 -18.04 -12.17 -5.84
C ASP A 593 -17.32 -10.90 -6.37
N MET A 594 -17.92 -9.73 -6.13
CA MET A 594 -17.43 -8.40 -6.55
C MET A 594 -17.03 -7.50 -5.38
N TRP A 595 -17.06 -8.02 -4.15
CA TRP A 595 -16.47 -7.39 -2.98
C TRP A 595 -15.04 -7.91 -2.75
N LEU A 596 -14.06 -7.09 -3.10
CA LEU A 596 -12.64 -7.43 -3.25
C LEU A 596 -11.74 -6.77 -2.21
N ILE A 597 -12.31 -6.21 -1.14
CA ILE A 597 -11.57 -5.65 0.00
C ILE A 597 -11.83 -6.43 1.29
N ASP A 598 -10.87 -6.41 2.20
CA ASP A 598 -10.99 -6.99 3.53
C ASP A 598 -11.27 -5.96 4.62
N GLY A 599 -11.19 -6.39 5.89
CA GLY A 599 -11.40 -5.54 7.06
C GLY A 599 -10.41 -4.39 7.19
N ASP A 600 -9.23 -4.48 6.58
CA ASP A 600 -8.25 -3.39 6.50
C ASP A 600 -8.54 -2.42 5.34
N LEU A 601 -9.64 -2.63 4.62
CA LEU A 601 -9.98 -1.96 3.37
C LEU A 601 -8.92 -2.17 2.28
N SER A 602 -8.14 -3.25 2.35
CA SER A 602 -7.10 -3.55 1.35
C SER A 602 -7.59 -4.59 0.36
N CYS A 603 -7.06 -4.59 -0.86
CA CYS A 603 -7.40 -5.64 -1.83
C CYS A 603 -7.09 -7.04 -1.28
N VAL A 604 -8.00 -7.98 -1.50
CA VAL A 604 -7.83 -9.38 -1.07
C VAL A 604 -6.83 -10.14 -1.93
N SER A 605 -6.45 -9.56 -3.08
CA SER A 605 -5.55 -10.13 -4.07
C SER A 605 -4.55 -9.10 -4.60
N VAL A 606 -3.39 -9.60 -5.02
CA VAL A 606 -2.43 -8.90 -5.88
C VAL A 606 -2.48 -9.55 -7.25
N VAL A 607 -2.72 -8.76 -8.31
CA VAL A 607 -2.80 -9.26 -9.68
C VAL A 607 -1.68 -8.63 -10.52
N CYS A 608 -0.72 -9.45 -10.93
CA CYS A 608 0.36 -9.02 -11.80
C CYS A 608 -0.06 -9.19 -13.26
N HIS A 609 0.00 -8.09 -14.02
CA HIS A 609 -0.22 -8.12 -15.48
C HIS A 609 1.12 -7.94 -16.17
N GLN A 610 1.40 -8.82 -17.13
CA GLN A 610 2.63 -8.82 -17.94
C GLN A 610 2.58 -7.80 -19.06
#